data_AF-A0A5N7ZIC6-F1
#
_entry.id   AF-A0A5N7ZIC6-F1
#
_cell.length_a   1.000
_cell.length_b   1.000
_cell.length_c   1.000
_cell.angle_alpha   90.00
_cell.angle_beta   90.00
_cell.angle_gamma   90.00
#
_symmetry.space_group_name_H-M   'P 1'
#
loop_
_entity.id
_entity.type
_entity.pdbx_description
1 polymer ?
#
loop_
_entity_poly.entity_id
_entity_poly.type
_entity_poly.pdbx_seq_one_letter_code
_entity_poly.pdbx_strand_id
1 'polypeptide(L)' 'MAIPPLTSSGAQDDLLTEQAVEWCVRLQDESCSDQDRAAFQAWLQADPSHEREYRAVHDLWGLARDLPAAPAPLA' A
#
# COMPACT_ATOMS: atom_id res chain seq x y z
N MET A 1 0.75 5.42 -36.38
CA MET A 1 -0.03 5.51 -35.12
C MET A 1 1.00 5.63 -34.01
N ALA A 2 1.19 6.83 -33.46
CA ALA A 2 2.09 7.06 -32.34
C ALA A 2 1.32 6.71 -31.07
N ILE A 3 1.79 5.73 -30.30
CA ILE A 3 1.31 5.54 -28.93
C ILE A 3 1.92 6.72 -28.14
N PRO A 4 1.12 7.63 -27.56
CA PRO A 4 1.68 8.69 -26.74
C PRO A 4 2.46 8.03 -25.58
N PRO A 5 3.61 8.58 -25.14
CA PRO A 5 4.27 8.07 -23.95
C PRO A 5 3.24 8.09 -22.83
N LEU A 6 2.99 6.92 -22.22
CA LEU A 6 2.17 6.85 -21.01
C LEU A 6 2.78 7.87 -20.05
N THR A 7 1.97 8.88 -19.75
CA THR A 7 2.34 10.06 -18.98
C THR A 7 3.06 9.65 -17.71
N SER A 8 4.13 10.37 -17.33
CA SER A 8 4.92 10.14 -16.12
C SER A 8 4.10 9.90 -14.83
N SER A 9 2.84 10.30 -14.80
CA SER A 9 1.85 9.99 -13.77
C SER A 9 1.66 8.49 -13.49
N GLY A 10 1.70 7.61 -14.50
CA GLY A 10 1.53 6.17 -14.27
C GLY A 10 2.72 5.53 -13.55
N ALA A 11 3.95 5.97 -13.88
CA ALA A 11 5.15 5.53 -13.17
C ALA A 11 5.22 6.11 -11.75
N GLN A 12 4.69 7.32 -11.52
CA GLN A 12 4.58 7.89 -10.18
C GLN A 12 3.56 7.13 -9.32
N ASP A 13 2.45 6.72 -9.90
CA ASP A 13 1.41 5.93 -9.23
C ASP A 13 1.94 4.54 -8.80
N ASP A 14 2.70 3.88 -9.68
CA ASP A 14 3.37 2.61 -9.39
C ASP A 14 4.36 2.77 -8.21
N LEU A 15 5.21 3.81 -8.25
CA LEU A 15 6.16 4.11 -7.17
C LEU A 15 5.46 4.42 -5.84
N LEU A 16 4.30 5.09 -5.88
CA LEU A 16 3.51 5.36 -4.68
C LEU A 16 2.90 4.08 -4.12
N THR A 17 2.38 3.22 -5.00
CA THR A 17 1.85 1.89 -4.64
C THR A 17 2.93 1.04 -3.97
N GLU A 18 4.14 0.99 -4.55
CA GLU A 18 5.28 0.27 -3.99
C GLU A 18 5.66 0.80 -2.59
N GLN A 19 5.73 2.12 -2.43
CA GLN A 19 6.01 2.74 -1.13
C GLN A 19 4.91 2.45 -0.10
N ALA A 20 3.64 2.49 -0.50
CA ALA A 20 2.52 2.15 0.36
C ALA A 20 2.61 0.70 0.87
N VAL A 21 2.95 -0.23 -0.01
CA VAL A 21 3.19 -1.65 0.35
C VAL A 21 4.36 -1.78 1.31
N GLU A 22 5.50 -1.13 1.04
CA GLU A 22 6.67 -1.16 1.94
C GLU A 22 6.30 -0.69 3.35
N TRP A 23 5.60 0.44 3.47
CA TRP A 23 5.14 0.95 4.76
C TRP A 23 4.20 -0.02 5.46
N CYS A 24 3.31 -0.66 4.71
CA CYS A 24 2.34 -1.55 5.30
C CYS A 24 3.00 -2.84 5.84
N VAL A 25 4.05 -3.35 5.18
CA VAL A 25 4.90 -4.43 5.73
C VAL A 25 5.66 -3.94 6.97
N ARG A 26 6.32 -2.78 6.89
CA ARG A 26 7.14 -2.25 7.99
C ARG A 26 6.33 -1.94 9.25
N LEU A 27 5.10 -1.45 9.12
CA LEU A 27 4.22 -1.14 10.25
C LEU A 27 3.60 -2.39 10.89
N GLN A 28 3.54 -3.51 10.17
CA GLN A 28 3.07 -4.79 10.69
C GLN A 28 4.17 -5.63 11.33
N ASP A 29 5.43 -5.27 11.10
CA ASP A 29 6.58 -5.91 11.75
C ASP A 29 6.61 -5.60 13.25
N GLU A 30 6.94 -6.60 14.07
CA GLU A 30 7.07 -6.45 15.52
C GLU A 30 8.21 -5.50 15.94
N SER A 31 9.18 -5.28 15.06
CA SER A 31 10.33 -4.39 15.26
C SER A 31 10.04 -2.93 14.91
N CYS A 32 8.80 -2.59 14.51
CA CYS A 32 8.41 -1.23 14.14
C CYS A 32 8.68 -0.26 15.29
N SER A 33 9.60 0.68 15.07
CA SER A 33 10.03 1.64 16.08
C SER A 33 9.29 2.98 15.94
N ASP A 34 9.35 3.82 16.97
CA ASP A 34 8.81 5.20 16.90
C ASP A 34 9.40 6.02 15.75
N GLN A 35 10.65 5.73 15.38
CA GLN A 35 11.30 6.36 14.22
C GLN A 35 10.62 5.97 12.90
N ASP A 36 10.23 4.71 12.72
CA ASP A 36 9.50 4.26 11.53
C ASP A 36 8.12 4.90 11.45
N ARG A 37 7.43 5.01 12.59
CA ARG A 37 6.13 5.71 12.68
C ARG A 37 6.26 7.19 12.31
N ALA A 38 7.30 7.87 12.80
CA ALA A 38 7.56 9.26 12.46
C ALA A 38 7.89 9.44 10.97
N ALA A 39 8.69 8.54 10.40
CA ALA A 39 9.04 8.55 8.98
C ALA A 39 7.81 8.26 8.09
N PHE A 40 6.96 7.32 8.48
CA PHE A 40 5.70 7.05 7.81
C PHE A 40 4.78 8.28 7.84
N GLN A 41 4.67 8.95 8.97
CA GLN A 41 3.85 10.14 9.11
C GLN A 41 4.39 11.30 8.27
N ALA A 42 5.72 11.46 8.18
CA ALA A 42 6.34 12.41 7.28
C ALA A 42 6.07 12.08 5.81
N TRP A 43 6.10 10.80 5.44
CA TRP A 43 5.74 10.33 4.10
C TRP A 43 4.28 10.65 3.77
N LEU A 44 3.32 10.37 4.65
CA LEU A 44 1.91 10.72 4.45
C LEU A 44 1.67 12.22 4.29
N GLN A 45 2.42 13.06 5.01
CA GLN A 45 2.29 14.51 4.93
C GLN A 45 2.96 15.11 3.69
N ALA A 46 3.81 14.36 2.99
CA ALA A 46 4.54 14.85 1.83
C ALA A 46 3.63 15.06 0.60
N ASP A 47 2.66 14.17 0.39
CA ASP A 47 1.69 14.28 -0.71
C ASP A 47 0.35 13.65 -0.35
N PRO A 48 -0.79 14.30 -0.64
CA PRO A 48 -2.11 13.73 -0.38
C PRO A 48 -2.40 12.43 -1.16
N SER A 49 -1.67 12.16 -2.24
CA SER A 49 -1.74 10.90 -3.00
C SER A 49 -1.15 9.74 -2.20
N HIS A 50 -0.16 9.97 -1.32
CA HIS A 50 0.40 8.93 -0.45
C HIS A 50 -0.66 8.36 0.50
N GLU A 51 -1.51 9.22 1.06
CA GLU A 51 -2.62 8.79 1.91
C GLU A 51 -3.63 7.94 1.14
N ARG A 52 -3.95 8.32 -0.10
CA ARG A 52 -4.88 7.57 -0.95
C ARG A 52 -4.35 6.17 -1.25
N GLU A 53 -3.11 6.07 -1.71
CA GLU A 53 -2.49 4.79 -2.07
C GLU A 53 -2.31 3.88 -0.85
N TYR A 54 -1.85 4.45 0.27
CA TYR A 54 -1.77 3.68 1.52
C TYR A 54 -3.13 3.19 1.99
N ARG A 55 -4.18 4.03 1.89
CA ARG A 55 -5.54 3.63 2.25
C ARG A 55 -6.04 2.49 1.37
N ALA A 56 -5.79 2.54 0.06
CA ALA A 56 -6.22 1.51 -0.88
C ALA A 56 -5.55 0.16 -0.57
N VAL A 57 -4.23 0.16 -0.37
CA VAL A 57 -3.47 -1.04 0.01
C VAL A 57 -3.93 -1.59 1.37
N HIS A 58 -4.13 -0.72 2.35
CA HIS A 58 -4.59 -1.11 3.68
C HIS A 58 -6.01 -1.69 3.66
N ASP A 59 -6.93 -1.10 2.89
CA ASP A 59 -8.30 -1.59 2.74
C ASP A 59 -8.32 -2.98 2.08
N LEU A 60 -7.54 -3.16 1.01
CA LEU A 60 -7.38 -4.45 0.34
C LEU A 60 -6.91 -5.55 1.31
N TRP A 61 -5.92 -5.26 2.14
CA TRP A 61 -5.44 -6.22 3.14
C TRP A 61 -6.47 -6.48 4.25
N GLY A 62 -7.22 -5.46 4.65
CA GLY A 62 -8.35 -5.60 5.57
C GLY A 62 -9.42 -6.57 5.03
N LEU A 63 -9.80 -6.40 3.76
CA LEU A 63 -10.74 -7.27 3.06
C LEU A 63 -10.20 -8.70 2.92
N ALA A 64 -8.92 -8.86 2.59
CA ALA A 64 -8.27 -10.18 2.49
C ALA A 64 -8.30 -10.95 3.82
N ARG A 65 -8.22 -10.26 4.96
CA ARG A 65 -8.30 -10.86 6.30
C ARG A 65 -9.72 -11.31 6.67
N ASP A 66 -10.73 -10.59 6.19
CA ASP A 66 -12.14 -10.91 6.46
C ASP A 66 -12.65 -12.07 5.59
N LEU A 67 -11.92 -12.42 4.54
CA LEU A 67 -12.29 -13.52 3.66
C LEU A 67 -12.37 -14.84 4.46
N PRO A 68 -13.51 -15.56 4.45
CA PRO A 68 -13.63 -16.81 5.17
C PRO A 68 -12.60 -17.81 4.63
N ALA A 69 -11.96 -18.54 5.56
CA ALA A 69 -11.14 -19.70 5.19
C ALA A 69 -11.98 -20.62 4.31
N ALA A 70 -11.45 -20.99 3.13
CA ALA A 70 -12.18 -21.79 2.17
C ALA A 70 -12.80 -23.01 2.87
N PRO A 71 -14.09 -23.31 2.63
CA PRO A 71 -14.74 -24.44 3.28
C PRO A 71 -13.94 -25.70 2.95
N ALA A 72 -13.61 -26.49 3.98
CA ALA A 72 -12.86 -27.73 3.80
C ALA A 72 -13.56 -28.60 2.73
N PRO A 73 -12.80 -29.21 1.80
CA PRO A 73 -13.40 -30.02 0.75
C PRO A 73 -14.21 -31.14 1.40
N LEU A 74 -15.49 -31.25 1.00
CA LEU A 74 -16.39 -32.29 1.46
C LEU A 74 -15.79 -33.65 1.06
N ALA A 75 -15.49 -34.48 2.07
CA ALA A 75 -14.88 -35.80 1.94
C ALA A 75 -15.79 -36.82 1.23
#